data_AF-A0AAV7K2W2-F1
#
_entry.id   AF-A0AAV7K2W2-F1
#
_cell.length_a   1.000
_cell.length_b   1.000
_cell.length_c   1.000
_cell.angle_alpha   90.00
_cell.angle_beta   90.00
_cell.angle_gamma   90.00
#
_symmetry.space_group_name_H-M   'P 1'
#
loop_
_entity.id
_entity.type
_entity.pdbx_description
1 polymer ?
#
loop_
_entity_poly.entity_id
_entity_poly.type
_entity_poly.pdbx_seq_one_letter_code
_entity_poly.pdbx_strand_id
1 'polypeptide(L)'
;MHSPDQQTYPICLSKWQWTSPTSEIGELIDYFERMYIGRTLATGCHVAATFPIDLWNYHLSTPFGLPRTTNAVEAWHHSFNATVDCHHTVIWKFLLALKREQGLVEVRQTNYLPGKPPTKRRRSQRSEQALGL
;
A
#
# COMPACT_ATOMS: atom_id res chain seq x y z
N MET A 1 17.30 -54.31 -12.70
CA MET A 1 16.68 -53.54 -11.59
C MET A 1 16.57 -52.09 -12.04
N HIS A 2 15.39 -51.50 -11.85
CA HIS A 2 14.92 -50.25 -12.46
C HIS A 2 15.31 -48.97 -11.68
N SER A 3 15.51 -47.89 -12.45
CA SER A 3 15.22 -46.46 -12.17
C SER A 3 16.10 -45.65 -11.18
N PRO A 4 16.12 -44.29 -11.28
CA PRO A 4 15.34 -43.44 -12.20
C PRO A 4 16.12 -42.39 -13.01
N ASP A 5 15.43 -41.93 -14.05
CA ASP A 5 15.61 -40.67 -14.78
C ASP A 5 15.96 -39.49 -13.87
N GLN A 6 16.92 -38.67 -14.30
CA GLN A 6 16.77 -37.22 -14.18
C GLN A 6 16.91 -36.59 -15.56
N GLN A 7 15.75 -36.53 -16.20
CA GLN A 7 15.42 -35.63 -17.30
C GLN A 7 15.88 -34.21 -16.95
N THR A 8 17.09 -33.87 -17.38
CA THR A 8 17.63 -32.51 -17.21
C THR A 8 17.09 -31.70 -18.37
N TYR A 9 15.94 -31.04 -18.15
CA TYR A 9 15.40 -30.07 -19.08
C TYR A 9 16.46 -28.99 -19.32
N PRO A 10 16.98 -28.80 -20.55
CA PRO A 10 17.72 -27.59 -20.85
C PRO A 10 16.70 -26.46 -20.83
N ILE A 11 16.61 -25.74 -19.71
CA ILE A 11 15.86 -24.49 -19.62
C ILE A 11 16.50 -23.58 -20.66
N CYS A 12 15.78 -23.37 -21.76
CA CYS A 12 16.17 -22.54 -22.89
C CYS A 12 16.57 -21.13 -22.42
N LEU A 13 17.85 -20.92 -22.13
CA LEU A 13 18.48 -19.60 -22.01
C LEU A 13 18.69 -18.95 -23.40
N SER A 14 18.32 -19.61 -24.49
CA SER A 14 18.49 -19.12 -25.86
C SER A 14 17.46 -18.08 -26.31
N LYS A 15 16.46 -17.74 -25.46
CA LYS A 15 15.35 -16.85 -25.84
C LYS A 15 15.51 -15.38 -25.43
N TRP A 16 16.56 -15.04 -24.68
CA TRP A 16 16.84 -13.67 -24.27
C TRP A 16 18.04 -13.12 -25.04
N GLN A 17 17.83 -12.81 -26.32
CA GLN A 17 18.76 -11.91 -27.02
C GLN A 17 18.50 -10.49 -26.50
N TRP A 18 19.50 -9.87 -25.89
CA TRP A 18 19.50 -8.43 -25.62
C TRP A 18 19.52 -7.70 -26.96
N THR A 19 18.35 -7.37 -27.50
CA THR A 19 18.25 -6.36 -28.55
C THR A 19 18.32 -5.00 -27.88
N SER A 20 19.10 -4.07 -28.44
CA SER A 20 19.10 -2.68 -27.99
C SER A 20 17.65 -2.21 -27.89
N PRO A 21 17.24 -1.59 -26.76
CA PRO A 21 15.89 -1.08 -26.61
C PRO A 21 15.56 -0.23 -27.82
N THR A 22 14.43 -0.50 -28.49
CA THR A 22 13.87 0.43 -29.46
C THR A 22 13.68 1.79 -28.80
N SER A 23 13.67 2.88 -29.57
CA SER A 23 13.57 4.25 -29.03
C SER A 23 12.42 4.42 -28.04
N GLU A 24 11.28 3.79 -28.30
CA GLU A 24 10.11 3.79 -27.41
C GLU A 24 10.36 3.11 -26.05
N ILE A 25 11.09 1.99 -26.04
CA ILE A 25 11.45 1.29 -24.80
C ILE A 25 12.53 2.07 -24.05
N GLY A 26 13.46 2.72 -24.76
CA GLY A 26 14.46 3.59 -24.17
C GLY A 26 13.85 4.79 -23.45
N GLU A 27 12.85 5.44 -24.06
CA GLU A 27 12.09 6.54 -23.42
C GLU A 27 11.33 6.08 -22.18
N LEU A 28 10.71 4.90 -22.25
CA LEU A 28 10.02 4.31 -21.11
C LEU A 28 10.97 4.01 -19.95
N ILE A 29 12.15 3.44 -20.25
CA ILE A 29 13.18 3.15 -19.24
C ILE A 29 13.69 4.45 -18.62
N ASP A 30 14.05 5.46 -19.41
CA ASP A 30 14.53 6.76 -18.89
C ASP A 30 13.46 7.43 -18.00
N TYR A 31 12.17 7.29 -18.35
CA TYR A 31 11.08 7.73 -17.49
C TYR A 31 11.08 7.00 -16.14
N PHE A 32 11.11 5.66 -16.13
CA PHE A 32 11.09 4.91 -14.87
C PHE A 32 12.34 5.16 -14.01
N GLU A 33 13.50 5.29 -14.63
CA GLU A 33 14.73 5.61 -13.94
C GLU A 33 14.70 7.00 -13.31
N ARG A 34 14.18 8.00 -14.03
CA ARG A 34 13.99 9.36 -13.48
C ARG A 34 13.02 9.39 -12.31
N MET A 35 11.88 8.73 -12.49
CA MET A 35 10.74 8.92 -11.61
C MET A 35 10.81 8.04 -10.38
N TYR A 36 11.32 6.81 -10.50
CA TYR A 36 11.10 5.78 -9.48
C TYR A 36 12.36 5.03 -9.02
N ILE A 37 13.37 4.85 -9.87
CA ILE A 37 14.55 4.01 -9.54
C ILE A 37 15.76 4.86 -9.12
N GLY A 38 16.06 5.94 -9.85
CA GLY A 38 17.30 6.70 -9.76
C GLY A 38 18.22 6.40 -10.94
N ARG A 39 19.18 7.29 -11.20
CA ARG A 39 20.09 7.19 -12.36
C ARG A 39 21.54 7.28 -11.93
N THR A 40 22.38 6.43 -12.51
CA THR A 40 23.83 6.57 -12.39
C THR A 40 24.34 7.36 -13.59
N LEU A 41 24.85 8.56 -13.34
CA LEU A 41 25.48 9.40 -14.36
C LEU A 41 26.77 8.72 -14.87
N ALA A 42 27.20 9.08 -16.08
CA ALA A 42 28.49 8.62 -16.62
C ALA A 42 29.70 8.99 -15.75
N THR A 43 29.54 9.99 -14.87
CA THR A 43 30.52 10.39 -13.86
C THR A 43 30.60 9.43 -12.66
N GLY A 44 29.77 8.40 -12.61
CA GLY A 44 29.61 7.47 -11.49
C GLY A 44 28.76 8.01 -10.34
N CYS A 45 28.25 9.24 -10.45
CA CYS A 45 27.39 9.85 -9.43
C CYS A 45 25.96 9.32 -9.56
N HIS A 46 25.39 8.86 -8.45
CA HIS A 46 23.99 8.43 -8.39
C HIS A 46 23.07 9.61 -8.09
N VAL A 47 22.07 9.81 -8.95
CA VAL A 47 21.00 10.79 -8.81
C VAL A 47 19.77 10.08 -8.30
N ALA A 48 19.24 10.53 -7.17
CA ALA A 48 18.01 9.99 -6.60
C ALA A 48 16.81 10.21 -7.55
N ALA A 49 15.86 9.28 -7.52
CA ALA A 49 14.60 9.41 -8.23
C ALA A 49 13.78 10.60 -7.71
N THR A 50 12.85 11.11 -8.52
CA THR A 50 11.86 12.10 -8.07
C THR A 50 10.94 11.53 -6.99
N PHE A 51 10.56 10.26 -7.11
CA PHE A 51 9.76 9.52 -6.14
C PHE A 51 10.53 8.29 -5.65
N PRO A 52 11.52 8.50 -4.76
CA PRO A 52 12.35 7.40 -4.25
C PRO A 52 11.49 6.37 -3.53
N ILE A 53 12.00 5.14 -3.46
CA ILE A 53 11.28 3.99 -2.91
C ILE A 53 10.80 4.24 -1.47
N ASP A 54 11.52 5.04 -0.68
CA ASP A 54 11.17 5.39 0.70
C ASP A 54 9.82 6.11 0.84
N LEU A 55 9.35 6.77 -0.22
CA LEU A 55 8.04 7.43 -0.27
C LEU A 55 6.89 6.45 -0.59
N TRP A 56 7.19 5.21 -0.97
CA TRP A 56 6.17 4.28 -1.40
C TRP A 56 5.40 3.76 -0.17
N ASN A 57 4.07 3.72 -0.28
CA ASN A 57 3.17 3.30 0.81
C ASN A 57 3.51 1.94 1.44
N TYR A 58 4.20 1.05 0.71
CA TYR A 58 4.57 -0.30 1.13
C TYR A 58 6.10 -0.50 1.27
N HIS A 59 6.88 0.58 1.34
CA HIS A 59 8.34 0.45 1.44
C HIS A 59 8.79 -0.30 2.69
N LEU A 60 8.29 0.10 3.86
CA LEU A 60 8.71 -0.45 5.17
C LEU A 60 8.12 -1.83 5.45
N SER A 61 7.02 -2.16 4.84
CA SER A 61 6.30 -3.39 5.09
C SER A 61 6.92 -4.61 4.43
N THR A 62 7.71 -4.43 3.36
CA THR A 62 8.55 -5.50 2.79
C THR A 62 9.64 -5.97 3.78
N PRO A 63 10.50 -5.09 4.33
CA PRO A 63 11.52 -5.49 5.30
C PRO A 63 10.94 -5.88 6.68
N PHE A 64 9.81 -5.30 7.11
CA PHE A 64 9.22 -5.60 8.42
C PHE A 64 8.11 -6.65 8.40
N GLY A 65 7.83 -7.29 7.25
CA GLY A 65 6.81 -8.32 7.12
C GLY A 65 5.39 -7.86 7.48
N LEU A 66 5.09 -6.57 7.30
CA LEU A 66 3.78 -6.00 7.64
C LEU A 66 2.75 -6.39 6.56
N PRO A 67 1.44 -6.34 6.88
CA PRO A 67 0.40 -6.68 5.90
C PRO A 67 0.47 -5.83 4.62
N ARG A 68 0.39 -6.47 3.44
CA ARG A 68 0.35 -5.83 2.10
C ARG A 68 -0.81 -4.91 1.81
N THR A 69 -1.84 -4.95 2.66
CA THR A 69 -3.13 -4.38 2.33
C THR A 69 -3.34 -3.04 3.02
N THR A 70 -3.77 -2.05 2.25
CA THR A 70 -4.27 -0.73 2.70
C THR A 70 -5.61 -0.80 3.45
N ASN A 71 -6.14 -2.00 3.71
CA ASN A 71 -7.40 -2.27 4.39
C ASN A 71 -7.62 -1.44 5.66
N ALA A 72 -6.57 -1.20 6.46
CA ALA A 72 -6.70 -0.38 7.67
C ALA A 72 -6.97 1.10 7.35
N VAL A 73 -6.30 1.63 6.32
CA VAL A 73 -6.48 3.01 5.85
C VAL A 73 -7.86 3.14 5.19
N GLU A 74 -8.25 2.19 4.35
CA GLU A 74 -9.57 2.15 3.71
C GLU A 74 -10.70 2.06 4.74
N ALA A 75 -10.55 1.20 5.74
CA ALA A 75 -11.51 1.08 6.83
C ALA A 75 -11.59 2.38 7.66
N TRP A 76 -10.45 3.05 7.90
CA TRP A 76 -10.43 4.34 8.57
C TRP A 76 -11.14 5.42 7.73
N HIS A 77 -10.83 5.53 6.43
CA HIS A 77 -11.53 6.45 5.51
C HIS A 77 -13.03 6.19 5.47
N HIS A 78 -13.45 4.94 5.36
CA HIS A 78 -14.86 4.58 5.37
C HIS A 78 -15.54 4.98 6.68
N SER A 79 -14.92 4.70 7.83
CA SER A 79 -15.45 5.11 9.14
C SER A 79 -15.50 6.63 9.28
N PHE A 80 -14.48 7.34 8.80
CA PHE A 80 -14.41 8.79 8.86
C PHE A 80 -15.48 9.45 7.99
N ASN A 81 -15.67 8.96 6.76
CA ASN A 81 -16.74 9.42 5.89
C ASN A 81 -18.11 9.21 6.52
N ALA A 82 -18.33 8.09 7.22
CA ALA A 82 -19.55 7.86 7.99
C ALA A 82 -19.68 8.78 9.22
N THR A 83 -18.58 9.25 9.82
CA THR A 83 -18.62 10.24 10.93
C THR A 83 -18.94 11.65 10.41
N VAL A 84 -18.39 12.03 9.26
CA VAL A 84 -18.62 13.34 8.62
C VAL A 84 -20.04 13.40 8.05
N ASP A 85 -20.54 12.28 7.53
CA ASP A 85 -21.91 12.05 7.03
C ASP A 85 -22.45 13.21 6.17
N CYS A 86 -21.64 13.69 5.23
CA CYS A 86 -22.12 14.65 4.24
C CYS A 86 -21.34 14.56 2.93
N HIS A 87 -22.04 14.82 1.83
CA HIS A 87 -21.48 14.73 0.48
C HIS A 87 -20.55 15.91 0.15
N HIS A 88 -20.82 17.10 0.71
CA HIS A 88 -20.02 18.31 0.55
C HIS A 88 -19.88 19.07 1.89
N THR A 89 -18.77 18.87 2.59
CA THR A 89 -18.43 19.70 3.76
C THR A 89 -17.86 21.04 3.32
N VAL A 90 -18.26 22.13 3.98
CA VAL A 90 -17.41 23.34 3.99
C VAL A 90 -16.11 23.06 4.73
N ILE A 91 -15.00 23.66 4.28
CA ILE A 91 -13.64 23.38 4.79
C ILE A 91 -13.55 23.44 6.31
N TRP A 92 -14.24 24.39 6.95
CA TRP A 92 -14.25 24.52 8.41
C TRP A 92 -14.86 23.32 9.13
N LYS A 93 -15.96 22.75 8.61
CA LYS A 93 -16.59 21.55 9.19
C LYS A 93 -15.69 20.33 9.03
N PHE A 94 -15.03 20.21 7.88
CA PHE A 94 -14.04 19.16 7.64
C PHE A 94 -12.87 19.22 8.63
N LEU A 95 -12.29 20.41 8.82
CA LEU A 95 -11.19 20.61 9.77
C LEU A 95 -11.61 20.30 11.22
N LEU A 96 -12.83 20.68 11.61
CA LEU A 96 -13.35 20.33 12.94
C LEU A 96 -13.55 18.81 13.10
N ALA A 97 -14.03 18.12 12.06
CA ALA A 97 -14.17 16.67 12.07
C ALA A 97 -12.80 15.96 12.17
N LEU A 98 -11.79 16.44 11.43
CA LEU A 98 -10.42 15.92 11.53
C LEU A 98 -9.85 16.11 12.94
N LYS A 99 -10.02 17.29 13.54
CA LYS A 99 -9.56 17.56 14.91
C LYS A 99 -10.23 16.62 15.92
N ARG A 100 -11.52 16.32 15.74
CA ARG A 100 -12.24 15.35 16.58
C ARG A 100 -11.70 13.94 16.42
N GLU A 101 -11.50 13.48 15.19
CA GLU A 101 -10.92 12.14 14.94
C GLU A 101 -9.52 12.00 15.53
N GLN A 102 -8.69 13.02 15.40
CA GLN A 102 -7.36 13.02 16.00
C GLN A 102 -7.43 12.75 17.51
N GLY A 103 -8.30 13.46 18.23
CA GLY A 103 -8.50 13.22 19.67
C GLY A 103 -8.97 11.78 19.98
N LEU A 104 -9.83 11.19 19.15
CA LEU A 104 -10.26 9.80 19.29
C LEU A 104 -9.12 8.80 19.03
N VAL A 105 -8.23 9.09 18.09
CA VAL A 105 -7.05 8.27 17.78
C VAL A 105 -6.03 8.34 18.93
N GLU A 106 -5.74 9.53 19.44
CA GLU A 106 -4.81 9.73 20.57
C GLU A 106 -5.30 9.01 21.83
N VAL A 107 -6.60 9.07 22.15
CA VAL A 107 -7.19 8.30 23.25
C VAL A 107 -7.06 6.79 23.01
N ARG A 108 -7.27 6.32 21.77
CA ARG A 108 -7.08 4.90 21.43
C ARG A 108 -5.63 4.46 21.60
N GLN A 109 -4.67 5.25 21.13
CA GLN A 109 -3.23 4.99 21.29
C GLN A 109 -2.84 4.96 22.77
N THR A 110 -3.30 5.94 23.55
CA THR A 110 -3.04 6.04 25.00
C THR A 110 -3.59 4.85 25.77
N ASN A 111 -4.72 4.27 25.35
CA ASN A 111 -5.26 3.05 25.95
C ASN A 111 -4.54 1.77 25.49
N TYR A 112 -4.04 1.75 24.26
CA TYR A 112 -3.30 0.61 23.71
C TYR A 112 -1.93 0.42 24.36
N LEU A 113 -1.17 1.50 24.58
CA LEU A 113 0.17 1.46 25.20
C LEU A 113 0.24 0.73 26.56
N PRO A 114 -0.68 0.94 27.52
CA PRO A 114 -0.74 0.20 28.78
C PRO A 114 -1.42 -1.18 28.66
N GLY A 115 -1.69 -1.67 27.45
CA GLY A 115 -2.32 -2.98 27.23
C GLY A 115 -3.79 -3.05 27.62
N LYS A 116 -4.49 -1.92 27.74
CA LYS A 116 -5.95 -1.95 28.00
C LYS A 116 -6.63 -2.50 26.75
N PRO A 117 -7.43 -3.57 26.87
CA PRO A 117 -8.05 -4.18 25.69
C PRO A 117 -8.99 -3.17 25.01
N PRO A 118 -9.04 -3.15 23.67
CA PRO A 118 -10.00 -2.32 22.96
C PRO A 118 -11.42 -2.72 23.39
N THR A 119 -12.26 -1.73 23.69
CA THR A 119 -13.66 -1.99 24.02
C THR A 119 -14.32 -2.64 22.81
N LYS A 120 -14.79 -3.90 22.96
CA LYS A 120 -15.48 -4.62 21.89
C LYS A 120 -16.70 -3.81 21.47
N ARG A 121 -16.72 -3.36 20.21
CA ARG A 121 -17.93 -2.80 19.60
C ARG A 121 -18.95 -3.96 19.46
N ARG A 122 -20.11 -3.88 20.12
CA ARG A 122 -21.22 -4.81 19.86
C ARG A 122 -21.64 -4.62 18.40
N ARG A 123 -21.56 -5.68 17.60
CA ARG A 123 -22.16 -5.72 16.26
C ARG A 123 -23.68 -5.59 16.46
N SER A 124 -24.27 -4.48 16.04
CA SER A 124 -25.73 -4.32 16.09
C SER A 124 -26.34 -5.31 15.08
N GLN A 125 -27.00 -6.35 15.58
CA GLN A 125 -27.86 -7.23 14.79
C GLN A 125 -29.06 -6.40 14.31
N ARG A 126 -28.94 -5.68 13.19
CA ARG A 126 -30.04 -4.85 12.65
C ARG A 126 -30.31 -5.07 11.15
N SER A 127 -29.94 -6.22 10.58
CA SER A 127 -30.18 -6.51 9.16
C SER A 127 -31.04 -7.74 8.86
N GLU A 128 -31.57 -8.47 9.86
CA GLU A 128 -32.38 -9.69 9.61
C GLU A 128 -33.88 -9.56 9.97
N GLN A 129 -34.37 -8.40 10.42
CA GLN A 129 -35.79 -8.22 10.78
C GLN A 129 -36.63 -7.42 9.75
N ALA A 130 -36.16 -7.25 8.51
CA ALA A 130 -36.81 -6.37 7.53
C ALA A 130 -37.33 -7.04 6.23
N LEU A 131 -37.39 -8.37 6.14
CA LEU A 131 -37.97 -9.08 4.97
C LEU A 131 -38.80 -10.30 5.36
N GLY A 132 -39.55 -10.20 6.46
CA GLY A 132 -40.60 -11.16 6.83
C GLY A 132 -41.98 -10.59 6.51
N LEU A 133 -42.41 -10.73 5.25
CA LEU A 133 -43.80 -10.74 4.81
C LEU A 133 -43.94 -11.84 3.75
#